data_AF-A0A3C0ZYM9-F1
#
_entry.id   AF-A0A3C0ZYM9-F1
#
_cell.length_a   1.000
_cell.length_b   1.000
_cell.length_c   1.000
_cell.angle_alpha   90.00
_cell.angle_beta   90.00
_cell.angle_gamma   90.00
#
_symmetry.space_group_name_H-M   'P 1'
#
loop_
_entity.id
_entity.type
_entity.pdbx_description
1 polymer ?
#
loop_
_entity_poly.entity_id
_entity_poly.type
_entity_poly.pdbx_seq_one_letter_code
_entity_poly.pdbx_strand_id
1 'polypeptide(L)'
;SAALDSCRPDLIAVAGDLFLGYQYQGGPDFFSGQENVLPLIRHCAKLAPTFLSLGNHEWVAPETELKTLENEGVVILDNRWIRDEERGLVIGGLSSAMLMDFRKYRLRYGADAPYPHEIRHTDRVFLRTKSDWLEDFSAQKGYRILLSHHPEYWCLREPMLRKRKIDLVLSGHAHGGQIRI
;
A
#
# COMPACT_ATOMS: atom_id res chain seq x y z
N SER A 1 13.35 -6.46 15.25
CA SER A 1 14.23 -7.06 14.24
C SER A 1 14.35 -8.58 14.41
N ALA A 2 14.63 -9.11 15.61
CA ALA A 2 14.90 -10.54 15.83
C ALA A 2 13.93 -11.55 15.18
N ALA A 3 12.62 -11.26 15.15
CA ALA A 3 11.63 -12.13 14.51
C ALA A 3 11.73 -12.15 12.97
N LEU A 4 12.05 -11.02 12.34
CA LEU A 4 12.23 -10.94 10.88
C LEU A 4 13.55 -11.59 10.46
N ASP A 5 14.61 -11.34 11.24
CA ASP A 5 15.94 -11.91 10.99
C ASP A 5 15.91 -13.45 10.96
N SER A 6 15.10 -14.08 11.81
CA SER A 6 15.00 -15.55 11.85
C SER A 6 14.27 -16.17 10.66
N CYS A 7 13.46 -15.39 9.93
CA CYS A 7 12.63 -15.91 8.84
C CYS A 7 13.35 -16.01 7.51
N ARG A 8 14.50 -15.35 7.33
CA ARG A 8 15.28 -15.28 6.07
C ARG A 8 14.38 -15.09 4.84
N PRO A 9 13.60 -13.99 4.77
CA PRO A 9 12.61 -13.80 3.72
C PRO A 9 13.28 -13.67 2.34
N ASP A 10 12.70 -14.29 1.31
CA ASP A 10 13.08 -14.03 -0.08
C ASP A 10 12.49 -12.71 -0.60
N LEU A 11 11.39 -12.25 0.02
CA LEU A 11 10.64 -11.05 -0.32
C LEU A 11 9.87 -10.56 0.92
N ILE A 12 9.74 -9.24 1.07
CA ILE A 12 8.87 -8.62 2.08
C ILE A 12 7.79 -7.82 1.39
N ALA A 13 6.54 -8.07 1.76
CA ALA A 13 5.35 -7.42 1.21
C ALA A 13 4.64 -6.63 2.31
N VAL A 14 4.46 -5.33 2.09
CA VAL A 14 3.74 -4.42 2.98
C VAL A 14 2.48 -3.96 2.27
N ALA A 15 1.31 -4.38 2.77
CA ALA A 15 0.02 -4.11 2.12
C ALA A 15 -0.56 -2.72 2.45
N GLY A 16 0.23 -1.77 2.94
CA GLY A 16 -0.19 -0.41 3.30
C GLY A 16 -0.41 -0.19 4.79
N ASP A 17 -0.87 1.01 5.14
CA ASP A 17 -1.02 1.53 6.51
C ASP A 17 0.26 1.44 7.34
N LEU A 18 1.36 1.91 6.74
CA LEU A 18 2.66 2.01 7.40
C LEU A 18 2.69 3.20 8.39
N PHE A 19 1.97 4.27 8.06
CA PHE A 19 1.92 5.48 8.87
C PHE A 19 0.75 5.49 9.85
N LEU A 20 0.86 6.37 10.85
CA LEU A 20 -0.29 6.72 11.67
C LEU A 20 -1.30 7.48 10.81
N GLY A 21 -2.55 7.01 10.77
CA GLY A 21 -3.64 7.55 9.95
C GLY A 21 -4.17 8.93 10.35
N TYR A 22 -3.37 9.70 11.09
CA TYR A 22 -3.67 11.07 11.49
C TYR A 22 -2.38 11.90 11.43
N GLN A 23 -2.49 13.15 10.99
CA GLN A 23 -1.35 14.04 10.89
C GLN A 23 -0.88 14.43 12.29
N TYR A 24 0.32 13.99 12.68
CA TYR A 24 0.94 14.38 13.95
C TYR A 24 1.31 15.87 13.91
N GLN A 25 0.77 16.66 14.84
CA GLN A 25 0.99 18.13 14.89
C GLN A 25 1.98 18.57 15.99
N GLY A 26 2.72 17.64 16.61
CA GLY A 26 3.49 17.90 17.82
C GLY A 26 4.99 17.59 17.76
N GLY A 27 5.59 17.51 16.57
CA GLY A 27 6.99 17.07 16.40
C GLY A 27 7.81 17.95 15.46
N PRO A 28 9.15 17.88 15.54
CA PRO A 28 10.04 18.62 14.64
C PRO A 28 9.90 18.19 13.17
N ASP A 29 9.43 16.96 12.90
CA ASP A 29 9.21 16.44 11.56
C ASP A 29 8.03 15.44 11.47
N PHE A 30 7.75 14.97 10.25
CA PHE A 30 6.69 14.00 9.94
C PHE A 30 6.86 12.64 10.66
N PHE A 31 8.10 12.22 10.94
CA PHE A 31 8.39 10.92 11.55
C PHE A 31 8.39 10.95 13.07
N SER A 32 8.41 12.12 13.69
CA SER A 32 8.50 12.29 15.14
C SER A 32 7.35 11.60 15.90
N GLY A 33 6.16 11.49 15.32
CA GLY A 33 5.03 10.75 15.89
C GLY A 33 5.03 9.24 15.58
N GLN A 34 5.95 8.78 14.74
CA GLN A 34 5.97 7.45 14.12
C GLN A 34 7.42 6.99 13.88
N GLU A 35 8.26 7.17 14.91
CA GLU A 35 9.71 7.01 14.89
C GLU A 35 10.20 5.64 14.41
N ASN A 36 9.34 4.61 14.52
CA ASN A 36 9.66 3.24 14.15
C ASN A 36 9.54 2.95 12.65
N VAL A 37 8.91 3.84 11.87
CA VAL A 37 8.67 3.60 10.43
C VAL A 37 9.98 3.46 9.66
N LEU A 38 10.89 4.44 9.77
CA LEU A 38 12.15 4.41 9.03
C LEU A 38 13.08 3.26 9.48
N PRO A 39 13.30 3.01 10.78
CA PRO A 39 14.08 1.86 11.22
C PRO A 39 13.52 0.53 10.74
N LEU A 40 12.19 0.34 10.79
CA LEU A 40 11.54 -0.88 10.31
C LEU A 40 11.78 -1.08 8.82
N ILE A 41 11.47 -0.06 8.02
CA ILE A 41 11.53 -0.13 6.57
C ILE A 41 12.96 -0.35 6.07
N ARG A 42 13.92 0.40 6.61
CA ARG A 42 15.34 0.23 6.31
C ARG A 42 15.81 -1.18 6.65
N HIS A 43 15.33 -1.74 7.76
CA HIS A 43 15.70 -3.08 8.16
C HIS A 43 15.09 -4.14 7.23
N CYS A 44 13.81 -4.01 6.85
CA CYS A 44 13.18 -4.87 5.86
C CYS A 44 13.95 -4.85 4.52
N ALA A 45 14.25 -3.66 4.00
CA ALA A 45 14.96 -3.50 2.73
C ALA A 45 16.38 -4.09 2.75
N LYS A 46 17.04 -4.13 3.93
CA LYS A 46 18.33 -4.82 4.10
C LYS A 46 18.22 -6.34 4.07
N LEU A 47 17.08 -6.89 4.47
CA LEU A 47 16.86 -8.34 4.54
C LEU A 47 16.45 -8.92 3.19
N ALA A 48 15.56 -8.24 2.47
CA ALA A 48 15.03 -8.70 1.19
C ALA A 48 14.42 -7.54 0.40
N PRO A 49 14.19 -7.71 -0.92
CA PRO A 49 13.37 -6.78 -1.69
C PRO A 49 12.03 -6.55 -1.00
N THR A 50 11.76 -5.28 -0.71
CA THR A 50 10.61 -4.86 0.08
C THR A 50 9.68 -4.03 -0.79
N PHE A 51 8.43 -4.48 -0.90
CA PHE A 51 7.41 -3.87 -1.73
C PHE A 51 6.28 -3.31 -0.86
N LEU A 52 5.90 -2.06 -1.10
CA LEU A 52 4.87 -1.36 -0.34
C LEU A 52 3.71 -0.96 -1.25
N SER A 53 2.50 -1.44 -0.98
CA SER A 53 1.26 -0.84 -1.48
C SER A 53 0.83 0.30 -0.56
N LEU A 54 0.12 1.30 -1.07
CA LEU A 54 -0.35 2.42 -0.27
C LEU A 54 -1.76 2.15 0.28
N GLY A 55 -1.90 2.08 1.58
CA GLY A 55 -3.15 1.91 2.32
C GLY A 55 -3.91 3.23 2.46
N ASN A 56 -4.90 3.24 3.36
CA ASN A 56 -5.63 4.47 3.66
C ASN A 56 -4.73 5.46 4.39
N HIS A 57 -3.95 5.05 5.39
CA HIS A 57 -3.19 5.99 6.22
C HIS A 57 -2.11 6.75 5.47
N GLU A 58 -1.64 6.26 4.33
CA GLU A 58 -0.70 6.99 3.47
C GLU A 58 -1.24 8.34 2.96
N TRP A 59 -2.53 8.66 3.17
CA TRP A 59 -3.09 9.98 2.90
C TRP A 59 -2.34 11.10 3.65
N VAL A 60 -1.79 10.81 4.84
CA VAL A 60 -1.03 11.78 5.64
C VAL A 60 0.34 12.09 5.06
N ALA A 61 0.92 11.17 4.28
CA ALA A 61 2.29 11.27 3.81
C ALA A 61 2.36 12.19 2.57
N PRO A 62 3.12 13.29 2.62
CA PRO A 62 3.45 14.01 1.40
C PRO A 62 4.40 13.19 0.53
N GLU A 63 4.47 13.54 -0.75
CA GLU A 63 5.32 12.88 -1.75
C GLU A 63 6.80 12.85 -1.33
N THR A 64 7.26 13.87 -0.60
CA THR A 64 8.62 13.92 -0.05
C THR A 64 8.91 12.76 0.89
N GLU A 65 7.93 12.34 1.70
CA GLU A 65 8.12 11.26 2.66
C GLU A 65 7.96 9.88 2.04
N LEU A 66 7.14 9.76 1.00
CA LEU A 66 7.14 8.55 0.17
C LEU A 66 8.50 8.35 -0.50
N LYS A 67 9.12 9.42 -1.01
CA LYS A 67 10.51 9.38 -1.52
C LYS A 67 11.52 9.04 -0.44
N THR A 68 11.33 9.51 0.80
CA THR A 68 12.17 9.08 1.92
C THR A 68 12.12 7.56 2.09
N LEU A 69 10.94 6.93 2.03
CA LEU A 69 10.84 5.47 2.08
C LEU A 69 11.52 4.77 0.89
N GLU A 70 11.38 5.32 -0.33
CA GLU A 70 12.06 4.76 -1.51
C GLU A 70 13.58 4.84 -1.37
N ASN A 71 14.11 5.93 -0.83
CA ASN A 71 15.54 6.10 -0.56
C ASN A 71 16.07 5.11 0.50
N GLU A 72 15.20 4.59 1.36
CA GLU A 72 15.53 3.51 2.31
C GLU A 72 15.51 2.11 1.67
N GLY A 73 15.22 2.01 0.38
CA GLY A 73 15.29 0.77 -0.40
C GLY A 73 13.96 0.04 -0.62
N VAL A 74 12.83 0.67 -0.29
CA VAL A 74 11.50 0.11 -0.57
C VAL A 74 11.03 0.48 -1.96
N VAL A 75 10.42 -0.47 -2.66
CA VAL A 75 9.72 -0.20 -3.91
C VAL A 75 8.26 0.09 -3.61
N ILE A 76 7.85 1.35 -3.75
CA ILE A 76 6.45 1.74 -3.63
C ILE A 76 5.68 1.33 -4.89
N LEU A 77 4.56 0.64 -4.72
CA LEU A 77 3.68 0.18 -5.79
C LEU A 77 2.35 0.96 -5.71
N ASP A 78 2.37 2.20 -6.17
CA ASP A 78 1.18 3.05 -6.21
C ASP A 78 0.38 2.85 -7.51
N ASN A 79 -0.63 1.96 -7.47
CA ASN A 79 -1.44 1.57 -8.64
C ASN A 79 -0.58 1.18 -9.85
N ARG A 80 0.49 0.43 -9.58
CA ARG A 80 1.44 -0.03 -10.57
C ARG A 80 1.94 -1.43 -10.25
N TRP A 81 2.60 -2.04 -11.21
CA TRP A 81 3.29 -3.30 -11.05
C TRP A 81 4.71 -3.23 -11.59
N ILE A 82 5.55 -4.14 -11.10
CA ILE A 82 6.88 -4.40 -11.66
C ILE A 82 7.08 -5.90 -11.90
N ARG A 83 8.10 -6.23 -12.69
CA ARG A 83 8.59 -7.59 -12.85
C ARG A 83 9.85 -7.77 -12.02
N ASP A 84 9.87 -8.80 -11.18
CA ASP A 84 11.06 -9.29 -10.51
C ASP A 84 11.54 -10.53 -11.27
N GLU A 85 12.47 -10.32 -12.20
CA GLU A 85 13.02 -11.38 -13.05
C GLU A 85 13.83 -12.40 -12.24
N GLU A 86 14.49 -11.96 -11.17
CA GLU A 86 15.31 -12.82 -10.32
C GLU A 86 14.46 -13.89 -9.64
N ARG A 87 13.26 -13.52 -9.18
CA ARG A 87 12.31 -14.43 -8.53
C ARG A 87 11.27 -15.01 -9.49
N GLY A 88 11.24 -14.57 -10.74
CA GLY A 88 10.23 -14.99 -11.73
C GLY A 88 8.81 -14.53 -11.38
N LEU A 89 8.68 -13.37 -10.72
CA LEU A 89 7.41 -12.85 -10.19
C LEU A 89 6.99 -11.57 -10.92
N VAL A 90 5.69 -11.30 -10.86
CA VAL A 90 5.11 -10.00 -11.18
C VAL A 90 4.39 -9.50 -9.94
N ILE A 91 4.82 -8.36 -9.40
CA ILE A 91 4.26 -7.82 -8.16
C ILE A 91 3.59 -6.47 -8.40
N GLY A 92 2.33 -6.35 -7.99
CA GLY A 92 1.52 -5.16 -8.12
C GLY A 92 1.07 -4.60 -6.77
N GLY A 93 0.81 -3.30 -6.71
CA GLY A 93 0.22 -2.64 -5.56
C GLY A 93 -1.03 -1.86 -5.95
N LEU A 94 -2.14 -2.20 -5.31
CA LEU A 94 -3.43 -1.55 -5.48
C LEU A 94 -3.67 -0.58 -4.33
N SER A 95 -3.49 0.71 -4.61
CA SER A 95 -3.59 1.77 -3.61
C SER A 95 -5.03 1.94 -3.13
N SER A 96 -5.19 2.24 -1.85
CA SER A 96 -6.48 2.48 -1.22
C SER A 96 -7.31 3.54 -1.95
N ALA A 97 -8.61 3.26 -2.12
CA ALA A 97 -9.56 4.21 -2.69
C ALA A 97 -9.66 5.50 -1.85
N MET A 98 -9.48 5.42 -0.52
CA MET A 98 -9.46 6.59 0.37
C MET A 98 -8.27 7.51 0.08
N LEU A 99 -7.08 6.93 -0.14
CA LEU A 99 -5.90 7.70 -0.55
C LEU A 99 -6.16 8.40 -1.90
N MET A 100 -6.75 7.68 -2.86
CA MET A 100 -7.05 8.25 -4.17
C MET A 100 -8.07 9.40 -4.08
N ASP A 101 -9.09 9.25 -3.24
CA ASP A 101 -10.08 10.30 -3.00
C ASP A 101 -9.42 11.54 -2.40
N PHE A 102 -8.52 11.37 -1.43
CA PHE A 102 -7.84 12.52 -0.84
C PHE A 102 -6.97 13.27 -1.85
N ARG A 103 -6.25 12.55 -2.71
CA ARG A 103 -5.42 13.18 -3.74
C ARG A 103 -6.26 14.00 -4.71
N LYS A 104 -7.44 13.51 -5.11
CA LYS A 104 -8.40 14.28 -5.91
C LYS A 104 -8.87 15.53 -5.18
N TYR A 105 -9.12 15.42 -3.88
CA TYR A 105 -9.47 16.57 -3.05
C TYR A 105 -8.34 17.63 -3.04
N ARG A 106 -7.09 17.25 -2.73
CA ARG A 106 -5.94 18.17 -2.75
C ARG A 106 -5.69 18.82 -4.12
N LEU A 107 -5.93 18.11 -5.21
CA LEU A 107 -5.88 18.70 -6.55
C LEU A 107 -6.92 19.82 -6.74
N ARG A 108 -8.08 19.72 -6.10
CA ARG A 108 -9.17 20.70 -6.19
C ARG A 108 -9.03 21.85 -5.20
N TYR A 109 -8.52 21.60 -4.01
CA TYR A 109 -8.56 22.54 -2.88
C TYR A 109 -7.18 23.01 -2.40
N GLY A 110 -6.08 22.47 -2.94
CA GLY A 110 -4.71 22.83 -2.60
C GLY A 110 -3.93 21.67 -1.95
N ALA A 111 -2.61 21.64 -2.18
CA ALA A 111 -1.74 20.59 -1.66
C ALA A 111 -1.75 20.50 -0.13
N ASP A 112 -1.89 21.65 0.54
CA ASP A 112 -1.93 21.76 2.00
C ASP A 112 -3.34 21.67 2.57
N ALA A 113 -4.35 21.38 1.74
CA ALA A 113 -5.72 21.29 2.21
C ALA A 113 -5.86 20.13 3.23
N PRO A 114 -6.38 20.41 4.44
CA PRO A 114 -6.65 19.35 5.42
C PRO A 114 -7.71 18.40 4.87
N TYR A 115 -7.69 17.13 5.29
CA TYR A 115 -8.71 16.16 4.88
C TYR A 115 -10.10 16.69 5.30
N PRO A 116 -11.08 16.77 4.38
CA PRO A 116 -12.34 17.48 4.61
C PRO A 116 -13.30 16.80 5.58
N HIS A 117 -13.03 15.56 6.00
CA HIS A 117 -13.93 14.79 6.84
C HIS A 117 -13.39 14.58 8.25
N GLU A 118 -14.23 14.85 9.26
CA GLU A 118 -14.21 14.06 10.50
C GLU A 118 -14.21 12.58 10.08
N ILE A 119 -13.25 11.80 10.59
CA ILE A 119 -12.97 10.43 10.15
C ILE A 119 -14.24 9.56 10.27
N ARG A 120 -15.04 9.47 9.20
CA ARG A 120 -16.23 8.61 9.11
C ARG A 120 -15.86 7.37 8.32
N HIS A 121 -15.31 6.38 9.01
CA HIS A 121 -14.85 5.08 8.50
C HIS A 121 -15.94 4.19 7.84
N THR A 122 -17.11 4.71 7.47
CA THR A 122 -18.32 3.86 7.31
C THR A 122 -19.04 3.92 5.97
N ASP A 123 -18.76 4.89 5.09
CA ASP A 123 -19.47 4.94 3.80
C ASP A 123 -18.79 4.06 2.75
N ARG A 124 -19.24 2.80 2.72
CA ARG A 124 -18.91 1.72 1.74
C ARG A 124 -19.10 2.10 0.26
N VAL A 125 -19.52 3.33 -0.03
CA VAL A 125 -19.90 3.83 -1.36
C VAL A 125 -18.67 4.23 -2.21
N PHE A 126 -17.48 4.38 -1.63
CA PHE A 126 -16.28 4.81 -2.36
C PHE A 126 -15.11 3.81 -2.34
N LEU A 127 -15.37 2.50 -2.39
CA LEU A 127 -14.33 1.47 -2.48
C LEU A 127 -13.79 1.22 -3.90
N ARG A 128 -13.94 2.18 -4.83
CA ARG A 128 -13.36 2.07 -6.19
C ARG A 128 -12.13 2.95 -6.31
N THR A 129 -10.98 2.29 -6.35
CA THR A 129 -9.69 2.90 -6.67
C THR A 129 -9.38 2.80 -8.17
N LYS A 130 -8.25 3.37 -8.60
CA LYS A 130 -7.79 3.29 -9.99
C LYS A 130 -7.39 1.85 -10.34
N SER A 131 -8.08 1.25 -11.31
CA SER A 131 -8.01 -0.18 -11.61
C SER A 131 -7.80 -0.52 -13.09
N ASP A 132 -7.64 0.49 -13.95
CA ASP A 132 -7.38 0.36 -15.39
C ASP A 132 -6.11 -0.44 -15.70
N TRP A 133 -5.07 -0.25 -14.88
CA TRP A 133 -3.80 -0.98 -14.99
C TRP A 133 -3.89 -2.47 -14.63
N LEU A 134 -4.95 -2.90 -13.93
CA LEU A 134 -5.08 -4.30 -13.49
C LEU A 134 -5.30 -5.27 -14.66
N GLU A 135 -5.83 -4.80 -15.80
CA GLU A 135 -5.93 -5.65 -17.00
C GLU A 135 -4.55 -6.01 -17.53
N ASP A 136 -3.67 -5.01 -17.66
CA ASP A 136 -2.29 -5.20 -18.10
C ASP A 136 -1.50 -6.09 -17.13
N PHE A 137 -1.63 -5.86 -15.81
CA PHE A 137 -1.07 -6.74 -14.78
C PHE A 137 -1.57 -8.19 -14.90
N SER A 138 -2.89 -8.38 -15.10
CA SER A 138 -3.50 -9.71 -15.23
C SER A 138 -3.08 -10.44 -16.51
N ALA A 139 -2.64 -9.71 -17.53
CA ALA A 139 -2.15 -10.26 -18.79
C ALA A 139 -0.67 -10.69 -18.72
N GLN A 140 0.06 -10.27 -17.68
CA GLN A 140 1.47 -10.63 -17.54
C GLN A 140 1.66 -12.14 -17.32
N LYS A 141 2.74 -12.67 -17.90
CA LYS A 141 3.25 -14.02 -17.65
C LYS A 141 4.06 -14.06 -16.35
N GLY A 142 4.03 -15.20 -15.66
CA GLY A 142 4.70 -15.41 -14.37
C GLY A 142 3.71 -15.48 -13.21
N TYR A 143 4.21 -15.71 -12.00
CA TYR A 143 3.39 -15.74 -10.79
C TYR A 143 3.08 -14.31 -10.34
N ARG A 144 1.79 -13.96 -10.24
CA ARG A 144 1.31 -12.60 -9.96
C ARG A 144 0.87 -12.44 -8.52
N ILE A 145 1.59 -11.61 -7.79
CA ILE A 145 1.27 -11.21 -6.42
C ILE A 145 0.70 -9.80 -6.45
N LEU A 146 -0.50 -9.61 -5.91
CA LEU A 146 -1.11 -8.29 -5.74
C LEU A 146 -1.16 -7.91 -4.25
N LEU A 147 -0.53 -6.79 -3.92
CA LEU A 147 -0.64 -6.15 -2.61
C LEU A 147 -1.86 -5.21 -2.64
N SER A 148 -2.94 -5.60 -1.96
CA SER A 148 -4.21 -4.88 -1.95
C SER A 148 -4.62 -4.57 -0.53
N HIS A 149 -4.54 -3.32 -0.09
CA HIS A 149 -4.80 -2.97 1.30
C HIS A 149 -6.17 -3.46 1.79
N HIS A 150 -7.22 -3.21 1.01
CA HIS A 150 -8.61 -3.55 1.30
C HIS A 150 -8.95 -4.97 0.81
N PRO A 151 -9.22 -5.95 1.71
CA PRO A 151 -9.71 -7.26 1.30
C PRO A 151 -11.11 -7.20 0.64
N GLU A 152 -11.88 -6.16 0.93
CA GLU A 152 -13.24 -5.94 0.42
C GLU A 152 -13.28 -5.92 -1.11
N TYR A 153 -12.20 -5.47 -1.77
CA TYR A 153 -12.08 -5.42 -3.24
C TYR A 153 -12.30 -6.77 -3.93
N TRP A 154 -12.10 -7.87 -3.20
CA TRP A 154 -12.42 -9.21 -3.67
C TRP A 154 -13.92 -9.53 -3.67
N CYS A 155 -14.65 -9.07 -2.65
CA CYS A 155 -16.04 -9.46 -2.36
C CYS A 155 -17.09 -8.41 -2.73
N LEU A 156 -16.71 -7.26 -3.29
CA LEU A 156 -17.66 -6.25 -3.78
C LEU A 156 -18.66 -6.87 -4.77
N ARG A 157 -19.88 -6.30 -4.83
CA ARG A 157 -20.93 -6.72 -5.79
C ARG A 157 -20.44 -6.71 -7.25
N GLU A 158 -19.61 -5.72 -7.58
CA GLU A 158 -18.79 -5.66 -8.78
C GLU A 158 -17.32 -5.87 -8.37
N PRO A 159 -16.87 -7.12 -8.20
CA PRO A 159 -15.58 -7.39 -7.57
C PRO A 159 -14.45 -7.02 -8.53
N MET A 160 -13.60 -6.10 -8.08
CA MET A 160 -12.47 -5.60 -8.86
C MET A 160 -11.42 -6.68 -9.14
N LEU A 161 -11.30 -7.65 -8.23
CA LEU A 161 -10.23 -8.65 -8.27
C LEU A 161 -10.71 -10.06 -8.64
N ARG A 162 -11.93 -10.45 -8.25
CA ARG A 162 -12.41 -11.86 -8.35
C ARG A 162 -12.42 -12.43 -9.77
N LYS A 163 -12.58 -11.60 -10.79
CA LYS A 163 -12.61 -12.03 -12.21
C LYS A 163 -11.24 -11.96 -12.89
N ARG A 164 -10.18 -11.55 -12.16
CA ARG A 164 -8.85 -11.32 -12.70
C ARG A 164 -7.95 -12.54 -12.51
N LYS A 165 -7.01 -12.72 -13.43
CA LYS A 165 -5.98 -13.75 -13.35
C LYS A 165 -4.86 -13.28 -12.43
N ILE A 166 -5.06 -13.44 -11.13
CA ILE A 166 -4.12 -13.08 -10.07
C ILE A 166 -3.90 -14.35 -9.24
N ASP A 167 -2.64 -14.69 -9.00
CA ASP A 167 -2.28 -15.97 -8.39
C ASP A 167 -2.27 -15.87 -6.86
N LEU A 168 -1.91 -14.70 -6.30
CA LEU A 168 -1.97 -14.40 -4.88
C LEU A 168 -2.38 -12.94 -4.63
N VAL A 169 -3.32 -12.72 -3.72
CA VAL A 169 -3.67 -11.39 -3.20
C VAL A 169 -3.32 -11.33 -1.71
N LEU A 170 -2.50 -10.36 -1.32
CA LEU A 170 -2.12 -10.10 0.06
C LEU A 170 -2.82 -8.82 0.53
N SER A 171 -3.59 -8.92 1.61
CA SER A 171 -4.40 -7.81 2.13
C SER A 171 -4.24 -7.56 3.61
N GLY A 172 -4.42 -6.28 3.99
CA GLY A 172 -4.38 -5.79 5.36
C GLY A 172 -5.76 -5.26 5.79
N HIS A 173 -5.77 -4.05 6.36
CA HIS A 173 -6.96 -3.28 6.77
C HIS A 173 -7.81 -3.86 7.90
N ALA A 174 -8.24 -5.12 7.81
CA ALA A 174 -9.18 -5.73 8.76
C ALA A 174 -8.56 -6.10 10.13
N HIS A 175 -7.31 -5.70 10.40
CA HIS A 175 -6.52 -6.03 11.60
C HIS A 175 -6.49 -7.53 11.98
N GLY A 176 -6.88 -8.40 11.05
CA GLY A 176 -6.84 -9.85 11.08
C GLY A 176 -6.67 -10.31 9.64
N GLY A 177 -5.41 -10.45 9.22
CA GLY A 177 -5.03 -10.68 7.83
C GLY A 177 -5.81 -11.84 7.21
N GLN A 178 -6.24 -11.66 5.97
CA GLN A 178 -6.98 -12.68 5.21
C GLN A 178 -6.06 -13.24 4.13
N ILE A 179 -5.83 -14.55 4.16
CA ILE A 179 -5.15 -15.29 3.09
C ILE A 179 -6.19 -16.17 2.41
N ARG A 180 -6.29 -16.08 1.08
CA ARG A 180 -7.10 -16.97 0.26
C ARG A 180 -6.19 -17.63 -0.78
N ILE A 181 -6.15 -18.96 -0.72
CA ILE A 181 -5.45 -19.85 -1.66
C ILE A 181 -6.49 -20.47 -2.60
#